data_AF-A0A533QBD5-F1
#
_entry.id   AF-A0A533QBD5-F1
#
_cell.length_a   1.000
_cell.length_b   1.000
_cell.length_c   1.000
_cell.angle_alpha   90.00
_cell.angle_beta   90.00
_cell.angle_gamma   90.00
#
_symmetry.space_group_name_H-M   'P 1'
#
loop_
_entity.id
_entity.type
_entity.pdbx_description
1 polymer ?
#
loop_
_entity_poly.entity_id
_entity_poly.type
_entity_poly.pdbx_seq_one_letter_code
_entity_poly.pdbx_strand_id
1 'polypeptide(L)' 'MREEGSHKIFTKDGIIERINLQSEGSKAKGYQVRQIRKILTTYKFNIWKNDE' A
#
# COMPACT_ATOMS: atom_id res chain seq x y z
N MET A 1 -5.12 -0.46 26.52
CA MET A 1 -5.49 -0.99 25.20
C MET A 1 -4.69 -0.22 24.17
N ARG A 2 -3.70 -0.83 23.53
CA ARG A 2 -2.96 -0.16 22.45
C ARG A 2 -3.86 -0.21 21.22
N GLU A 3 -4.47 0.90 20.85
CA GLU A 3 -4.95 1.05 19.48
C GLU A 3 -3.70 1.09 18.61
N GLU A 4 -3.31 -0.06 18.05
CA GLU A 4 -2.44 -0.05 16.88
C GLU A 4 -3.18 0.76 15.82
N GLY A 5 -2.80 2.04 15.68
CA GLY A 5 -3.53 3.00 14.88
C GLY A 5 -3.89 2.41 13.53
N SER A 6 -5.17 2.49 13.17
CA SER A 6 -5.72 1.99 11.91
C SER A 6 -5.11 2.67 10.67
N HIS A 7 -4.23 3.67 10.86
CA HIS A 7 -3.52 4.41 9.84
C HIS A 7 -2.05 3.99 9.82
N LYS A 8 -1.66 3.21 8.81
CA LYS A 8 -0.27 2.81 8.59
C LYS A 8 0.25 3.49 7.33
N ILE A 9 1.34 4.23 7.47
CA ILE A 9 2.05 4.83 6.34
C ILE A 9 3.12 3.84 5.86
N PHE A 10 3.08 3.52 4.58
CA PHE A 10 4.02 2.63 3.91
C PHE A 10 4.93 3.42 2.97
N THR A 11 6.20 3.02 2.94
CA THR A 11 7.25 3.57 2.08
C THR A 11 8.13 2.42 1.59
N LYS A 12 8.74 2.58 0.40
CA LYS A 12 9.70 1.62 -0.15
C LYS A 12 10.79 2.38 -0.89
N ASP A 13 12.04 1.96 -0.74
CA ASP A 13 13.16 2.56 -1.45
C ASP A 13 12.94 2.45 -2.97
N GLY A 14 13.19 3.56 -3.67
CA GLY A 14 12.89 3.68 -5.10
C GLY A 14 11.43 4.02 -5.44
N ILE A 15 10.54 4.17 -4.44
CA ILE A 15 9.16 4.66 -4.60
C ILE A 15 9.00 5.97 -3.82
N ILE A 16 8.70 7.06 -4.53
CA ILE A 16 8.59 8.40 -3.94
C ILE A 16 7.28 8.55 -3.15
N GLU A 17 6.22 7.89 -3.59
CA GLU A 17 4.89 7.98 -3.02
C GLU A 17 4.81 7.29 -1.66
N ARG A 18 4.37 8.04 -0.65
CA ARG A 18 3.99 7.49 0.67
C ARG A 18 2.51 7.14 0.65
N ILE A 19 2.16 5.90 0.99
CA ILE A 19 0.77 5.43 0.98
C ILE A 19 0.27 5.32 2.41
N ASN A 20 -0.86 5.95 2.72
CA ASN A 20 -1.57 5.70 3.97
C ASN A 20 -2.66 4.65 3.71
N LEU A 21 -2.48 3.45 4.26
CA LEU A 21 -3.51 2.42 4.23
C LEU A 21 -4.26 2.45 5.56
N GLN A 22 -5.57 2.62 5.42
CA GLN A 22 -6.51 2.61 6.51
C GLN A 22 -7.43 1.42 6.34
N SER A 23 -7.49 0.56 7.34
CA SER A 23 -8.51 -0.49 7.35
C SER A 23 -9.90 0.11 7.55
N GLU A 24 -10.84 -0.29 6.71
CA GLU A 24 -12.28 -0.12 6.94
C GLU A 24 -12.84 -1.51 7.26
N GLY A 25 -12.88 -1.84 8.56
CA GLY A 25 -13.12 -3.21 9.02
C GLY A 25 -11.99 -4.15 8.56
N SER A 26 -12.35 -5.19 7.79
CA SER A 26 -11.39 -6.16 7.22
C SER A 26 -10.96 -5.83 5.79
N LYS A 27 -11.45 -4.73 5.21
CA LYS A 27 -11.20 -4.37 3.80
C LYS A 27 -10.50 -3.02 3.68
N ALA A 28 -9.78 -2.83 2.58
CA ALA A 28 -9.25 -1.52 2.21
C ALA A 28 -10.35 -0.69 1.53
N LYS A 29 -10.29 0.64 1.68
CA LYS A 29 -11.18 1.55 0.95
C LYS A 29 -10.86 1.50 -0.54
N GLY A 30 -11.87 1.52 -1.41
CA GLY A 30 -11.67 1.35 -2.86
C GLY A 30 -10.69 2.35 -3.51
N TYR A 31 -10.63 3.58 -2.99
CA TYR A 31 -9.66 4.57 -3.47
C TYR A 31 -8.21 4.19 -3.14
N GLN A 32 -7.97 3.52 -2.00
CA GLN A 32 -6.64 3.07 -1.59
C GLN A 32 -6.16 1.97 -2.52
N VAL A 33 -7.06 1.07 -2.93
CA VAL A 33 -6.77 0.05 -3.94
C VAL A 33 -6.38 0.70 -5.27
N ARG A 34 -7.10 1.75 -5.70
CA ARG A 34 -6.76 2.51 -6.92
C ARG A 34 -5.39 3.20 -6.81
N GLN A 35 -5.06 3.78 -5.65
CA GLN A 35 -3.76 4.40 -5.41
C GLN A 35 -2.61 3.39 -5.47
N ILE A 36 -2.75 2.25 -4.77
CA ILE A 36 -1.76 1.17 -4.81
C ILE A 36 -1.57 0.68 -6.24
N ARG A 37 -2.66 0.42 -6.97
CA ARG A 37 -2.58 -0.03 -8.37
C ARG A 37 -1.79 0.94 -9.24
N LYS A 38 -2.03 2.25 -9.10
CA LYS A 38 -1.29 3.27 -9.86
C LYS A 38 0.21 3.18 -9.58
N ILE A 39 0.60 3.05 -8.32
CA ILE A 39 2.01 2.93 -7.92
C ILE A 39 2.62 1.64 -8.51
N LEU A 40 1.94 0.50 -8.39
CA LEU A 40 2.43 -0.75 -8.96
C LEU A 40 2.65 -0.65 -10.47
N THR A 41 1.75 0.00 -11.20
CA THR A 41 1.89 0.23 -12.64
C THR A 41 3.00 1.24 -12.97
N THR A 42 3.07 2.37 -12.26
CA THR A 42 4.08 3.42 -12.48
C THR A 42 5.50 2.90 -12.29
N TYR A 43 5.73 2.13 -11.22
CA TYR A 43 7.06 1.57 -10.92
C TYR A 43 7.29 0.19 -11.55
N LYS A 44 6.37 -0.27 -12.42
CA LYS A 44 6.43 -1.59 -13.09
C LYS A 44 6.73 -2.72 -12.11
N PHE A 45 6.06 -2.70 -10.97
CA PHE A 45 6.26 -3.67 -9.90
C PHE A 45 5.81 -5.04 -10.39
N ASN A 46 6.76 -5.94 -10.58
CA ASN A 46 6.46 -7.29 -11.03
C ASN A 46 6.08 -8.15 -9.82
N ILE A 47 4.78 -8.28 -9.57
CA ILE A 47 4.23 -9.08 -8.47
C ILE A 47 4.44 -10.59 -8.63
N TRP A 48 4.97 -11.03 -9.78
CA TRP A 48 5.24 -12.44 -10.10
C TRP A 48 6.71 -12.84 -9.92
N LYS A 49 7.57 -11.87 -9.58
CA LYS A 49 8.93 -12.16 -9.14
C LYS A 49 8.85 -12.47 -7.65
N ASN A 50 8.80 -13.75 -7.32
CA ASN A 50 9.29 -14.19 -6.02
C ASN A 50 10.81 -14.01 -6.10
N ASP A 51 11.32 -12.96 -5.43
CA ASP A 51 12.74 -12.82 -5.21
C ASP A 51 13.15 -13.97 -4.27
N GLU A 52 13.87 -14.96 -4.80
CA GLU A 52 14.75 -15.84 -4.03
C GLU A 52 15.99 -15.06 -3.57
#